data_AF-A0A182D6R1-F1
#
_entry.id   AF-A0A182D6R1-F1
#
_cell.length_a   1.000
_cell.length_b   1.000
_cell.length_c   1.000
_cell.angle_alpha   90.00
_cell.angle_beta   90.00
_cell.angle_gamma   90.00
#
_symmetry.space_group_name_H-M   'P 1'
#
loop_
_entity.id
_entity.type
_entity.pdbx_description
1 polymer ?
#
loop_
_entity_poly.entity_id
_entity_poly.type
_entity_poly.pdbx_seq_one_letter_code
_entity_poly.pdbx_strand_id
1 'polypeptide(L)'
;MAQLVLTIAGSAVGQAVGGGLGQGLGALFGAAIGGLINQQLFGPQTDRRTVENGKITDVRLSGSAYGQVRPKVYGRGRIPANIIWARGIREEVRTTTETTGGGGDGSKGGFGGGGGGSQTVVTTTSYHYYADVALGLSEGPLTSVYRIWVDGQPVNTDDVDEVRIYYGDEAQQPDPLIQAVEGASRTPAFRGTAYVVLENLYLTAFGNRFPNFEVEVFRGSPAGTPDARHLVESICLIPASGEFAYDPDIVFSNRHGAGTGFKAAINVHAGSKRADFAVAIDNLKRELPNVEWVALVYAWFGTSLDVATCALRPECEVGVYVDQVPESRPHVWSVAGIGRPLYLLNGAVSGTPHWPTVSSYTRPDGSSGLSYGGTIDDGAMVRATQHLKARGLKVLFYPFIMMDIPPPDPAPFPWRGRITGAAADVPGFFTRRTAICGSSAIA
;
A
#
# COMPACT_ATOMS: atom_id res chain seq x y z
N MET A 1 21.91 10.35 -11.71
CA MET A 1 20.94 11.06 -12.58
C MET A 1 21.51 12.36 -13.18
N ALA A 2 22.23 13.21 -12.43
CA ALA A 2 22.81 14.44 -13.01
C ALA A 2 23.86 14.18 -14.13
N GLN A 3 24.59 13.06 -14.10
CA GLN A 3 25.55 12.72 -15.16
C GLN A 3 24.94 12.07 -16.41
N LEU A 4 23.79 11.38 -16.30
CA LEU A 4 23.13 10.75 -17.46
C LEU A 4 22.25 11.75 -18.22
N VAL A 5 21.66 12.71 -17.49
CA VAL A 5 20.86 13.78 -18.11
C VAL A 5 21.73 14.78 -18.86
N LEU A 6 22.97 15.04 -18.42
CA LEU A 6 23.89 15.94 -19.13
C LEU A 6 24.52 15.32 -20.40
N THR A 7 24.73 14.01 -20.46
CA THR A 7 25.20 13.34 -21.69
C THR A 7 24.12 13.22 -22.75
N ILE A 8 22.86 13.03 -22.35
CA ILE A 8 21.73 13.01 -23.28
C ILE A 8 21.47 14.42 -23.84
N ALA A 9 21.56 15.47 -23.00
CA ALA A 9 21.45 16.86 -23.46
C ALA A 9 22.61 17.29 -24.39
N GLY A 10 23.83 16.77 -24.17
CA GLY A 10 24.97 17.00 -25.07
C GLY A 10 24.86 16.29 -26.42
N SER A 11 24.25 15.10 -26.46
CA SER A 11 24.04 14.34 -27.71
C SER A 11 22.93 14.90 -28.60
N ALA A 12 21.97 15.62 -28.03
CA ALA A 12 20.88 16.25 -28.78
C ALA A 12 21.33 17.55 -29.50
N VAL A 13 22.28 18.30 -28.93
CA VAL A 13 22.81 19.53 -29.54
C VAL A 13 23.87 19.23 -30.62
N GLY A 14 24.54 18.08 -30.53
CA GLY A 14 25.52 17.64 -31.55
C GLY A 14 24.91 17.17 -32.88
N GLN A 15 23.59 16.96 -32.96
CA GLN A 15 22.93 16.61 -34.23
C GLN A 15 22.52 17.82 -35.07
N ALA A 16 22.48 19.03 -34.49
CA ALA A 16 22.03 20.23 -35.20
C ALA A 16 23.17 21.01 -35.89
N VAL A 17 24.45 20.68 -35.65
CA VAL A 17 25.60 21.41 -36.22
C VAL A 17 26.71 20.43 -36.60
N GLY A 18 26.67 19.91 -37.83
CA GLY A 18 27.81 19.25 -38.49
C GLY A 18 27.76 17.71 -38.50
N GLY A 19 27.24 17.14 -39.59
CA GLY A 19 27.26 15.70 -39.83
C GLY A 19 28.67 15.08 -39.86
N GLY A 20 28.73 13.77 -39.63
CA GLY A 20 29.86 12.87 -39.95
C GLY A 20 31.13 12.95 -39.09
N LEU A 21 31.44 14.08 -38.44
CA LEU A 21 32.74 14.29 -37.76
C LEU A 21 32.66 14.58 -36.24
N GLY A 22 31.46 14.55 -35.63
CA GLY A 22 31.23 14.97 -34.23
C GLY A 22 31.41 13.93 -33.12
N GLN A 23 31.75 12.67 -33.42
CA GLN A 23 31.78 11.59 -32.41
C GLN A 23 33.08 11.56 -31.55
N GLY A 24 34.15 12.24 -31.98
CA GLY A 24 35.47 12.16 -31.31
C GLY A 24 35.78 13.26 -30.29
N LEU A 25 35.05 14.38 -30.28
CA LEU A 25 35.40 15.56 -29.46
C LEU A 25 34.53 15.74 -28.20
N GLY A 26 33.38 15.06 -28.10
CA GLY A 26 32.51 15.13 -26.92
C GLY A 26 33.07 14.41 -25.68
N ALA A 27 33.85 13.34 -25.88
CA ALA A 27 34.47 12.58 -24.79
C ALA A 27 35.60 13.36 -24.08
N LEU A 28 36.26 14.28 -24.78
CA LEU A 28 37.38 15.06 -24.24
C LEU A 28 36.93 16.24 -23.36
N PHE A 29 35.78 16.87 -23.66
CA PHE A 29 35.27 17.99 -22.86
C PHE A 29 34.61 17.54 -21.54
N GLY A 30 33.99 16.35 -21.50
CA GLY A 30 33.39 15.80 -20.27
C GLY A 30 34.43 15.45 -19.20
N ALA A 31 35.60 14.96 -19.60
CA ALA A 31 36.69 14.61 -18.67
C ALA A 31 37.36 15.85 -18.05
N ALA A 32 37.51 16.94 -18.81
CA ALA A 32 38.14 18.17 -18.33
C ALA A 32 37.28 18.93 -17.31
N ILE A 33 35.95 18.97 -17.50
CA ILE A 33 35.04 19.66 -16.57
C ILE A 33 34.81 18.81 -15.29
N GLY A 34 34.73 17.48 -15.42
CA GLY A 34 34.66 16.58 -14.27
C GLY A 34 35.90 16.67 -13.38
N GLY A 35 37.09 16.86 -13.95
CA GLY A 35 38.35 17.06 -13.22
C GLY A 35 38.39 18.37 -12.42
N LEU A 36 37.85 19.47 -12.97
CA LEU A 36 37.82 20.77 -12.30
C LEU A 36 36.84 20.81 -11.12
N ILE A 37 35.67 20.17 -11.26
CA ILE A 37 34.68 20.07 -10.16
C ILE A 37 35.23 19.20 -9.02
N ASN A 38 35.94 18.11 -9.34
CA ASN A 38 36.58 17.27 -8.32
C ASN A 38 37.70 18.00 -7.58
N GLN A 39 38.52 18.81 -8.28
CA GLN A 39 39.56 19.63 -7.65
C GLN A 39 38.98 20.71 -6.71
N GLN A 40 37.85 21.32 -7.09
CA GLN A 40 37.18 22.30 -6.26
C GLN A 40 36.46 21.69 -5.05
N LEU A 41 35.97 20.44 -5.16
CA LEU A 41 35.21 19.79 -4.09
C LEU A 41 36.10 19.09 -3.04
N PHE A 42 37.30 18.61 -3.42
CA PHE A 42 38.15 17.79 -2.55
C PHE A 42 39.58 18.32 -2.32
N GLY A 43 39.94 19.48 -2.90
CA GLY A 43 41.25 20.12 -2.72
C GLY A 43 42.42 19.41 -3.43
N PRO A 44 43.66 19.94 -3.34
CA PRO A 44 44.82 19.34 -3.98
C PRO A 44 45.21 18.02 -3.30
N GLN A 45 44.89 16.91 -3.98
CA GLN A 45 45.14 15.55 -3.49
C GLN A 45 46.55 15.08 -3.87
N THR A 46 47.49 15.09 -2.92
CA THR A 46 48.85 14.54 -3.13
C THR A 46 49.05 13.11 -2.62
N ASP A 47 48.05 12.50 -1.97
CA ASP A 47 48.14 11.10 -1.55
C ASP A 47 46.75 10.47 -1.51
N ARG A 48 46.35 9.77 -2.59
CA ARG A 48 45.43 8.64 -2.42
C ARG A 48 45.45 7.62 -3.56
N ARG A 49 45.70 6.39 -3.13
CA ARG A 49 45.26 5.12 -3.71
C ARG A 49 43.78 5.23 -4.09
N THR A 50 43.48 5.00 -5.36
CA THR A 50 42.11 5.00 -5.89
C THR A 50 41.31 3.91 -5.17
N VAL A 51 40.37 4.29 -4.32
CA VAL A 51 39.36 3.39 -3.76
C VAL A 51 38.08 3.68 -4.54
N GLU A 52 37.78 2.82 -5.52
CA GLU A 52 36.51 2.86 -6.25
C GLU A 52 35.37 2.48 -5.28
N ASN A 53 34.60 3.47 -4.83
CA ASN A 53 33.38 3.26 -4.06
C ASN A 53 32.17 3.67 -4.91
N GLY A 54 31.14 2.81 -4.99
CA GLY A 54 29.83 3.20 -5.50
C GLY A 54 29.62 3.13 -7.02
N LYS A 55 30.20 2.14 -7.73
CA LYS A 55 29.76 1.82 -9.09
C LYS A 55 28.24 1.56 -9.08
N ILE A 56 27.51 2.28 -9.93
CA ILE A 56 26.08 2.04 -10.16
C ILE A 56 25.96 0.68 -10.85
N THR A 57 25.52 -0.33 -10.11
CA THR A 57 25.15 -1.63 -10.66
C THR A 57 23.74 -1.56 -11.23
N ASP A 58 23.60 -0.96 -12.42
CA ASP A 58 22.39 -1.12 -13.23
C ASP A 58 22.46 -2.49 -13.90
N VAL A 59 22.10 -3.51 -13.11
CA VAL A 59 21.35 -4.74 -13.42
C VAL A 59 21.34 -5.52 -12.10
N ARG A 60 20.20 -5.55 -11.42
CA ARG A 60 20.01 -6.21 -10.13
C ARG A 60 19.57 -7.65 -10.36
N LEU A 61 20.52 -8.52 -10.65
CA LEU A 61 20.28 -9.96 -10.73
C LEU A 61 20.25 -10.53 -9.31
N SER A 62 19.14 -11.13 -8.91
CA SER A 62 19.12 -11.99 -7.72
C SER A 62 19.82 -13.28 -8.06
N GLY A 63 20.97 -13.51 -7.44
CA GLY A 63 21.71 -14.76 -7.58
C GLY A 63 21.34 -15.77 -6.50
N SER A 64 21.60 -17.04 -6.79
CA SER A 64 21.94 -18.04 -5.78
C SER A 64 23.44 -18.31 -5.93
N ALA A 65 24.26 -17.31 -5.60
CA ALA A 65 25.71 -17.40 -5.82
C ALA A 65 26.48 -17.22 -4.52
N TYR A 66 27.46 -18.09 -4.29
CA TYR A 66 28.46 -17.88 -3.26
C TYR A 66 29.40 -16.73 -3.66
N GLY A 67 29.95 -16.03 -2.68
CA GLY A 67 30.88 -14.91 -2.90
C GLY A 67 30.22 -13.57 -3.22
N GLN A 68 28.89 -13.49 -3.21
CA GLN A 68 28.18 -12.21 -3.29
C GLN A 68 28.43 -11.38 -2.03
N VAL A 69 28.50 -10.06 -2.20
CA VAL A 69 28.66 -9.13 -1.07
C VAL A 69 27.40 -9.15 -0.20
N ARG A 70 27.59 -9.06 1.11
CA ARG A 70 26.48 -8.78 2.04
C ARG A 70 26.35 -7.25 2.15
N PRO A 71 25.33 -6.62 1.55
CA PRO A 71 25.24 -5.16 1.53
C PRO A 71 24.95 -4.61 2.91
N LYS A 72 25.35 -3.36 3.13
CA LYS A 72 24.99 -2.56 4.31
C LYS A 72 24.20 -1.34 3.84
N VAL A 73 22.95 -1.24 4.29
CA VAL A 73 22.04 -0.16 3.91
C VAL A 73 21.98 0.87 5.04
N TYR A 74 21.91 2.16 4.70
CA TYR A 74 21.60 3.25 5.62
C TYR A 74 20.40 4.02 5.07
N GLY A 75 19.39 4.27 5.90
CA GLY A 75 18.10 4.81 5.44
C GLY A 75 17.28 3.75 4.70
N ARG A 76 16.42 4.21 3.77
CA ARG A 76 15.50 3.36 3.02
C ARG A 76 16.07 3.03 1.65
N GLY A 77 16.12 1.74 1.30
CA GLY A 77 16.67 1.30 0.02
C GLY A 77 16.05 0.00 -0.45
N ARG A 78 15.88 -0.13 -1.77
CA ARG A 78 15.51 -1.39 -2.44
C ARG A 78 16.80 -2.12 -2.81
N ILE A 79 16.99 -3.33 -2.29
CA ILE A 79 18.17 -4.15 -2.53
C ILE A 79 17.79 -5.50 -3.17
N PRO A 80 18.62 -6.07 -4.04
CA PRO A 80 18.43 -7.45 -4.49
C PRO A 80 18.64 -8.41 -3.33
N ALA A 81 17.85 -9.48 -3.29
CA ALA A 81 18.03 -10.55 -2.31
C ALA A 81 18.76 -11.73 -2.94
N ASN A 82 19.53 -12.45 -2.11
CA ASN A 82 20.26 -13.64 -2.53
C ASN A 82 19.64 -14.87 -1.86
N ILE A 83 19.41 -15.95 -2.61
CA ILE A 83 18.86 -17.18 -2.01
C ILE A 83 19.95 -17.80 -1.11
N ILE A 84 19.65 -17.99 0.17
CA ILE A 84 20.56 -18.56 1.18
C ILE A 84 20.12 -19.96 1.64
N TRP A 85 18.88 -20.34 1.38
CA TRP A 85 18.35 -21.69 1.59
C TRP A 85 17.16 -21.92 0.66
N ALA A 86 16.99 -23.15 0.19
CA ALA A 86 15.82 -23.60 -0.54
C ALA A 86 15.61 -25.11 -0.30
N ARG A 87 14.37 -25.52 -0.01
CA ARG A 87 14.04 -26.94 0.24
C ARG A 87 14.06 -27.80 -1.03
N GLY A 88 13.84 -27.19 -2.19
CA GLY A 88 13.60 -27.85 -3.47
C GLY A 88 12.25 -27.43 -4.08
N ILE A 89 11.97 -27.91 -5.29
CA ILE A 89 10.71 -27.61 -6.00
C ILE A 89 9.73 -28.77 -5.79
N ARG A 90 8.51 -28.46 -5.35
CA ARG A 90 7.40 -29.39 -5.21
C ARG A 90 6.47 -29.27 -6.42
N GLU A 91 6.17 -30.39 -7.06
CA GLU A 91 5.20 -30.48 -8.15
C GLU A 91 3.83 -30.92 -7.61
N GLU A 92 2.76 -30.31 -8.12
CA GLU A 92 1.37 -30.66 -7.86
C GLU A 92 0.63 -30.80 -9.20
N VAL A 93 0.08 -31.98 -9.45
CA VAL A 93 -0.64 -32.30 -10.68
C VAL A 93 -2.14 -32.12 -10.44
N ARG A 94 -2.80 -31.29 -11.25
CA ARG A 94 -4.25 -31.08 -11.20
C ARG A 94 -4.88 -31.59 -12.49
N THR A 95 -5.84 -32.51 -12.37
CA THR A 95 -6.56 -33.07 -13.52
C THR A 95 -8.01 -32.61 -13.45
N THR A 96 -8.46 -31.91 -14.49
CA THR A 96 -9.86 -31.48 -14.65
C THR A 96 -10.45 -32.18 -15.87
N THR A 97 -11.61 -32.82 -15.72
CA THR A 97 -12.31 -33.47 -16.83
C THR A 97 -13.60 -32.73 -17.10
N GLU A 98 -13.70 -32.09 -18.26
CA GLU A 98 -14.90 -31.41 -18.73
C GLU A 98 -15.57 -32.21 -19.85
N THR A 99 -16.89 -32.39 -19.76
CA THR A 99 -17.69 -32.99 -20.82
C THR A 99 -18.34 -31.86 -21.61
N THR A 100 -17.87 -31.60 -22.83
CA THR A 100 -18.53 -30.63 -23.70
C THR A 100 -19.73 -31.29 -24.37
N GLY A 101 -20.93 -30.85 -23.98
CA GLY A 101 -22.17 -31.23 -24.66
C GLY A 101 -22.17 -30.61 -26.05
N GLY A 102 -22.18 -31.44 -27.10
CA GLY A 102 -22.36 -31.00 -28.48
C GLY A 102 -23.76 -30.39 -28.66
N GLY A 103 -23.86 -29.08 -28.49
CA GLY A 103 -25.03 -28.30 -28.88
C GLY A 103 -25.09 -28.20 -30.40
N GLY A 104 -25.66 -29.22 -31.05
CA GLY A 104 -26.13 -29.11 -32.42
C GLY A 104 -27.37 -28.23 -32.44
N ASP A 105 -27.25 -27.06 -33.06
CA ASP A 105 -28.34 -26.15 -33.39
C ASP A 105 -29.48 -26.92 -34.08
N GLY A 106 -30.62 -26.98 -33.39
CA GLY A 106 -31.83 -27.56 -33.91
C GLY A 106 -32.53 -26.60 -34.86
N SER A 107 -32.18 -26.61 -36.14
CA SER A 107 -33.10 -26.16 -37.19
C SER A 107 -32.96 -26.93 -38.52
N LYS A 108 -33.87 -27.89 -38.68
CA LYS A 108 -34.57 -28.32 -39.91
C LYS A 108 -33.79 -28.51 -41.23
N GLY A 109 -33.68 -29.77 -41.67
CA GLY A 109 -33.84 -30.09 -43.10
C GLY A 109 -33.22 -31.37 -43.64
N GLY A 110 -33.86 -32.53 -43.42
CA GLY A 110 -34.06 -33.55 -44.46
C GLY A 110 -32.91 -34.49 -44.89
N PHE A 111 -33.03 -35.75 -44.43
CA PHE A 111 -32.60 -37.02 -45.03
C PHE A 111 -31.13 -37.47 -44.96
N GLY A 112 -30.88 -38.46 -44.08
CA GLY A 112 -29.99 -39.59 -44.35
C GLY A 112 -28.83 -39.79 -43.36
N GLY A 113 -28.83 -40.94 -42.67
CA GLY A 113 -27.61 -41.55 -42.11
C GLY A 113 -27.43 -41.41 -40.60
N GLY A 114 -27.37 -42.54 -39.90
CA GLY A 114 -27.10 -42.62 -38.46
C GLY A 114 -25.67 -42.22 -38.10
N GLY A 115 -25.52 -41.57 -36.95
CA GLY A 115 -24.24 -41.29 -36.30
C GLY A 115 -24.48 -40.82 -34.87
N GLY A 116 -24.10 -41.65 -33.89
CA GLY A 116 -24.22 -41.32 -32.48
C GLY A 116 -23.43 -40.07 -32.13
N GLY A 117 -24.06 -39.10 -31.47
CA GLY A 117 -23.39 -37.92 -30.95
C GLY A 117 -22.31 -38.32 -29.95
N SER A 118 -21.05 -38.23 -30.37
CA SER A 118 -19.91 -38.52 -29.53
C SER A 118 -19.77 -37.43 -28.47
N GLN A 119 -19.97 -37.79 -27.20
CA GLN A 119 -19.60 -36.93 -26.08
C GLN A 119 -18.08 -36.79 -26.08
N THR A 120 -17.57 -35.58 -26.29
CA THR A 120 -16.13 -35.33 -26.24
C THR A 120 -15.76 -35.02 -24.80
N VAL A 121 -15.14 -35.99 -24.13
CA VAL A 121 -14.57 -35.81 -22.79
C VAL A 121 -13.19 -35.19 -22.95
N VAL A 122 -13.01 -33.95 -22.50
CA VAL A 122 -11.70 -33.28 -22.50
C VAL A 122 -11.13 -33.40 -21.09
N THR A 123 -10.01 -34.12 -20.95
CA THR A 123 -9.24 -34.16 -19.71
C THR A 123 -8.03 -33.25 -19.84
N THR A 124 -7.97 -32.21 -19.01
CA THR A 124 -6.85 -31.28 -18.92
C THR A 124 -6.05 -31.56 -17.66
N THR A 125 -4.79 -31.94 -17.83
CA THR A 125 -3.83 -32.09 -16.73
C THR A 125 -2.91 -30.87 -16.71
N SER A 126 -2.93 -30.11 -15.61
CA SER A 126 -2.05 -28.98 -15.35
C SER A 126 -1.02 -29.30 -14.26
N TYR A 127 0.20 -28.79 -14.43
CA TYR A 127 1.31 -28.96 -13.49
C TYR A 127 1.55 -27.64 -12.78
N HIS A 128 1.62 -27.68 -11.46
CA HIS A 128 1.82 -26.53 -10.59
C HIS A 128 3.07 -26.76 -9.75
N TYR A 129 3.92 -25.75 -9.65
CA TYR A 129 5.21 -25.85 -8.98
C TYR A 129 5.31 -24.85 -7.84
N TYR A 130 5.86 -25.30 -6.71
CA TYR A 130 6.02 -24.50 -5.50
C TYR A 130 7.41 -24.66 -4.90
N ALA A 131 7.88 -23.67 -4.14
CA ALA A 131 9.15 -23.78 -3.42
C ALA A 131 9.14 -23.01 -2.09
N ASP A 132 9.84 -23.58 -1.10
CA ASP A 132 10.19 -22.88 0.14
C ASP A 132 11.59 -22.26 -0.03
N VAL A 133 11.72 -20.95 0.19
CA VAL A 133 12.99 -20.24 0.01
C VAL A 133 13.28 -19.26 1.13
N ALA A 134 14.57 -19.12 1.48
CA ALA A 134 15.08 -18.06 2.33
C ALA A 134 15.98 -17.12 1.53
N LEU A 135 15.73 -15.83 1.68
CA LEU A 135 16.33 -14.73 0.93
C LEU A 135 17.17 -13.87 1.89
N GLY A 136 18.49 -13.94 1.76
CA GLY A 136 19.42 -13.06 2.47
C GLY A 136 19.39 -11.65 1.88
N LEU A 137 19.27 -10.64 2.74
CA LEU A 137 19.07 -9.25 2.34
C LEU A 137 20.35 -8.42 2.53
N SER A 138 20.74 -8.22 3.78
CA SER A 138 21.82 -7.31 4.16
C SER A 138 22.39 -7.70 5.50
N GLU A 139 23.51 -7.08 5.88
CA GLU A 139 23.94 -7.07 7.28
C GLU A 139 22.78 -6.56 8.14
N GLY A 140 22.60 -7.12 9.33
CA GLY A 140 21.64 -6.68 10.33
C GLY A 140 22.26 -5.72 11.37
N PRO A 141 21.53 -5.34 12.41
CA PRO A 141 20.07 -5.37 12.45
C PRO A 141 19.48 -4.31 11.50
N LEU A 142 18.46 -4.70 10.74
CA LEU A 142 17.58 -3.76 10.03
C LEU A 142 16.50 -3.22 10.99
N THR A 143 16.01 -2.02 10.71
CA THR A 143 14.89 -1.43 11.46
C THR A 143 13.55 -1.95 10.94
N SER A 144 13.38 -1.97 9.61
CA SER A 144 12.13 -2.40 8.97
C SER A 144 12.40 -3.06 7.62
N VAL A 145 11.47 -3.92 7.22
CA VAL A 145 11.38 -4.52 5.89
C VAL A 145 9.95 -4.26 5.40
N TYR A 146 9.79 -3.72 4.19
CA TYR A 146 8.49 -3.32 3.65
C TYR A 146 8.07 -4.22 2.50
N ARG A 147 8.24 -3.75 1.26
CA ARG A 147 7.75 -4.42 0.07
C ARG A 147 8.79 -5.39 -0.45
N ILE A 148 8.29 -6.53 -0.92
CA ILE A 148 9.04 -7.53 -1.67
C ILE A 148 8.53 -7.46 -3.10
N TRP A 149 9.45 -7.35 -4.05
CA TRP A 149 9.14 -7.47 -5.47
C TRP A 149 9.68 -8.78 -6.01
N VAL A 150 8.87 -9.40 -6.85
CA VAL A 150 9.13 -10.65 -7.54
C VAL A 150 9.03 -10.34 -9.04
N ASP A 151 10.14 -10.49 -9.77
CA ASP A 151 10.27 -10.08 -11.18
C ASP A 151 9.77 -8.64 -11.46
N GLY A 152 10.07 -7.73 -10.53
CA GLY A 152 9.75 -6.30 -10.65
C GLY A 152 8.35 -5.91 -10.18
N GLN A 153 7.44 -6.86 -9.95
CA GLN A 153 6.10 -6.62 -9.43
C GLN A 153 6.02 -6.86 -7.92
N PRO A 154 5.23 -6.09 -7.15
CA PRO A 154 5.00 -6.41 -5.75
C PRO A 154 4.52 -7.86 -5.60
N VAL A 155 5.04 -8.57 -4.59
CA VAL A 155 4.63 -9.95 -4.32
C VAL A 155 3.12 -10.02 -4.14
N ASN A 156 2.48 -10.90 -4.90
CA ASN A 156 1.07 -11.19 -4.70
C ASN A 156 0.94 -12.09 -3.46
N THR A 157 0.06 -11.71 -2.55
CA THR A 157 -0.20 -12.47 -1.32
C THR A 157 -0.85 -13.83 -1.57
N ASP A 158 -1.38 -14.06 -2.76
CA ASP A 158 -1.93 -15.35 -3.19
C ASP A 158 -0.87 -16.31 -3.73
N ASP A 159 0.31 -15.79 -4.12
CA ASP A 159 1.42 -16.59 -4.63
C ASP A 159 2.35 -17.08 -3.51
N VAL A 160 2.12 -16.67 -2.25
CA VAL A 160 2.93 -17.05 -1.08
C VAL A 160 2.02 -17.28 0.12
N ASP A 161 2.16 -18.43 0.77
CA ASP A 161 1.34 -18.77 1.93
C ASP A 161 1.71 -17.91 3.13
N GLU A 162 3.00 -17.88 3.47
CA GLU A 162 3.55 -17.14 4.60
C GLU A 162 4.87 -16.45 4.27
N VAL A 163 5.02 -15.22 4.79
CA VAL A 163 6.26 -14.43 4.73
C VAL A 163 6.76 -14.21 6.14
N ARG A 164 7.92 -14.78 6.48
CA ARG A 164 8.59 -14.57 7.78
C ARG A 164 9.82 -13.69 7.60
N ILE A 165 9.93 -12.65 8.42
CA ILE A 165 10.99 -11.64 8.33
C ILE A 165 11.88 -11.72 9.56
N TYR A 166 13.19 -11.80 9.32
CA TYR A 166 14.23 -11.79 10.33
C TYR A 166 15.10 -10.54 10.13
N TYR A 167 15.21 -9.69 11.15
CA TYR A 167 15.88 -8.39 11.03
C TYR A 167 17.40 -8.48 11.13
N GLY A 168 17.96 -9.64 11.48
CA GLY A 168 19.40 -9.85 11.54
C GLY A 168 20.04 -9.37 12.83
N ASP A 169 19.30 -9.32 13.94
CA ASP A 169 19.92 -9.13 15.25
C ASP A 169 20.64 -10.41 15.72
N GLU A 170 21.50 -10.27 16.74
CA GLU A 170 22.29 -11.39 17.27
C GLU A 170 21.48 -12.35 18.16
N ALA A 171 20.28 -11.94 18.60
CA ALA A 171 19.41 -12.75 19.45
C ALA A 171 18.40 -13.59 18.66
N GLN A 172 18.27 -13.35 17.35
CA GLN A 172 17.32 -14.04 16.50
C GLN A 172 17.52 -15.57 16.53
N GLN A 173 16.41 -16.29 16.38
CA GLN A 173 16.35 -17.74 16.46
C GLN A 173 16.31 -18.37 15.06
N PRO A 174 16.67 -19.65 14.91
CA PRO A 174 16.48 -20.40 13.67
C PRO A 174 15.02 -20.36 13.18
N ASP A 175 14.83 -20.31 11.85
CA ASP A 175 13.49 -20.38 11.28
C ASP A 175 12.86 -21.77 11.50
N PRO A 176 11.60 -21.85 11.97
CA PRO A 176 10.98 -23.12 12.33
C PRO A 176 10.74 -24.04 11.13
N LEU A 177 10.45 -23.51 9.92
CA LEU A 177 10.29 -24.32 8.72
C LEU A 177 11.63 -24.90 8.29
N ILE A 178 12.68 -24.07 8.22
CA ILE A 178 14.03 -24.54 7.91
C ILE A 178 14.48 -25.56 8.96
N GLN A 179 14.16 -25.34 10.24
CA GLN A 179 14.46 -26.27 11.32
C GLN A 179 13.71 -27.59 11.22
N ALA A 180 12.44 -27.58 10.82
CA ALA A 180 11.67 -28.80 10.62
C ALA A 180 12.23 -29.65 9.47
N VAL A 181 12.80 -29.01 8.44
CA VAL A 181 13.38 -29.69 7.27
C VAL A 181 14.80 -30.17 7.54
N GLU A 182 15.66 -29.28 8.05
CA GLU A 182 17.09 -29.56 8.21
C GLU A 182 17.43 -30.17 9.57
N GLY A 183 16.58 -30.00 10.58
CA GLY A 183 16.81 -30.43 11.96
C GLY A 183 17.58 -29.41 12.79
N ALA A 184 17.26 -29.34 14.09
CA ALA A 184 17.74 -28.32 15.02
C ALA A 184 19.26 -28.16 15.11
N SER A 185 20.04 -29.23 14.94
CA SER A 185 21.51 -29.17 14.99
C SER A 185 22.16 -28.60 13.73
N ARG A 186 21.43 -28.54 12.61
CA ARG A 186 21.95 -28.13 11.30
C ARG A 186 21.40 -26.78 10.83
N THR A 187 20.38 -26.25 11.49
CA THR A 187 19.76 -24.98 11.09
C THR A 187 20.46 -23.78 11.73
N PRO A 188 21.16 -22.94 10.95
CA PRO A 188 21.71 -21.71 11.48
C PRO A 188 20.60 -20.70 11.76
N ALA A 189 20.80 -19.86 12.77
CA ALA A 189 19.94 -18.71 13.03
C ALA A 189 20.27 -17.48 12.14
N PHE A 190 21.23 -17.60 11.23
CA PHE A 190 21.72 -16.52 10.35
C PHE A 190 21.98 -15.18 11.08
N ARG A 191 22.43 -15.22 12.34
CA ARG A 191 22.65 -14.04 13.19
C ARG A 191 23.52 -12.99 12.50
N GLY A 192 23.19 -11.72 12.71
CA GLY A 192 23.87 -10.60 12.04
C GLY A 192 23.49 -10.44 10.55
N THR A 193 22.61 -11.28 10.00
CA THR A 193 22.10 -11.18 8.62
C THR A 193 20.58 -11.09 8.63
N ALA A 194 20.06 -10.02 8.02
CA ALA A 194 18.63 -9.90 7.80
C ALA A 194 18.21 -10.79 6.63
N TYR A 195 17.14 -11.56 6.80
CA TYR A 195 16.64 -12.46 5.78
C TYR A 195 15.11 -12.58 5.83
N VAL A 196 14.52 -13.01 4.72
CA VAL A 196 13.08 -13.28 4.59
C VAL A 196 12.90 -14.73 4.17
N VAL A 197 11.93 -15.43 4.76
CA VAL A 197 11.49 -16.76 4.30
C VAL A 197 10.15 -16.61 3.61
N LEU A 198 10.06 -17.14 2.38
CA LEU A 198 8.82 -17.27 1.62
C LEU A 198 8.44 -18.75 1.63
N GLU A 199 7.32 -19.07 2.26
CA GLU A 199 6.77 -20.43 2.33
C GLU A 199 5.83 -20.68 1.15
N ASN A 200 6.01 -21.84 0.51
CA ASN A 200 5.17 -22.32 -0.59
C ASN A 200 4.98 -21.30 -1.73
N LEU A 201 6.07 -20.63 -2.16
CA LEU A 201 6.04 -19.69 -3.28
C LEU A 201 5.60 -20.39 -4.57
N TYR A 202 4.53 -19.89 -5.20
CA TYR A 202 3.94 -20.45 -6.41
C TYR A 202 4.76 -20.09 -7.66
N LEU A 203 5.66 -20.98 -8.08
CA LEU A 203 6.59 -20.77 -9.19
C LEU A 203 5.92 -20.78 -10.56
N THR A 204 4.75 -21.38 -10.71
CA THR A 204 4.07 -21.46 -12.02
C THR A 204 3.57 -20.10 -12.50
N ALA A 205 3.21 -19.20 -11.59
CA ALA A 205 2.94 -17.80 -11.93
C ALA A 205 4.17 -17.10 -12.54
N PHE A 206 5.37 -17.59 -12.26
CA PHE A 206 6.65 -17.02 -12.70
C PHE A 206 7.33 -17.85 -13.79
N GLY A 207 6.57 -18.70 -14.50
CA GLY A 207 7.10 -19.52 -15.59
C GLY A 207 7.99 -20.68 -15.13
N ASN A 208 7.68 -21.27 -13.97
CA ASN A 208 8.34 -22.45 -13.39
C ASN A 208 9.85 -22.26 -13.13
N ARG A 209 10.26 -21.03 -12.80
CA ARG A 209 11.63 -20.70 -12.39
C ARG A 209 11.64 -19.90 -11.10
N PHE A 210 12.80 -19.82 -10.46
CA PHE A 210 13.00 -18.83 -9.42
C PHE A 210 13.02 -17.42 -10.03
N PRO A 211 12.16 -16.51 -9.56
CA PRO A 211 12.13 -15.13 -10.01
C PRO A 211 13.26 -14.30 -9.38
N ASN A 212 13.46 -13.08 -9.87
CA ASN A 212 14.30 -12.09 -9.20
C ASN A 212 13.56 -11.51 -7.99
N PHE A 213 14.27 -11.41 -6.87
CA PHE A 213 13.74 -10.89 -5.61
C PHE A 213 14.41 -9.58 -5.26
N GLU A 214 13.60 -8.55 -5.04
CA GLU A 214 14.08 -7.30 -4.48
C GLU A 214 13.27 -6.95 -3.25
N VAL A 215 13.93 -6.38 -2.25
CA VAL A 215 13.28 -6.07 -0.97
C VAL A 215 13.60 -4.64 -0.57
N GLU A 216 12.57 -3.91 -0.18
CA GLU A 216 12.70 -2.58 0.39
C GLU A 216 12.94 -2.70 1.88
N VAL A 217 14.10 -2.23 2.30
CA VAL A 217 14.57 -2.27 3.68
C VAL A 217 14.81 -0.87 4.19
N PHE A 218 14.72 -0.72 5.51
CA PHE A 218 15.14 0.49 6.21
C PHE A 218 16.06 0.14 7.36
N ARG A 219 17.20 0.85 7.40
CA ARG A 219 18.07 0.88 8.57
C ARG A 219 18.16 2.32 9.06
N GLY A 220 17.47 2.61 10.16
CA GLY A 220 17.63 3.90 10.83
C GLY A 220 18.93 3.97 11.62
N SER A 221 19.21 5.15 12.15
CA SER A 221 20.36 5.41 13.02
C SER A 221 20.33 4.55 14.30
N PRO A 222 21.50 4.24 14.89
CA PRO A 222 21.58 3.54 16.17
C PRO A 222 20.92 4.32 17.30
N ALA A 223 20.54 3.61 18.36
CA ALA A 223 20.02 4.23 19.58
C ALA A 223 20.99 5.27 20.14
N GLY A 224 20.45 6.36 20.69
CA GLY A 224 21.23 7.48 21.25
C GLY A 224 21.75 8.47 20.21
N THR A 225 21.49 8.25 18.92
CA THR A 225 21.77 9.25 17.88
C THR A 225 20.80 10.43 18.02
N PRO A 226 21.26 11.69 18.15
CA PRO A 226 20.37 12.85 18.32
C PRO A 226 19.82 13.33 16.97
N ASP A 227 19.04 12.49 16.29
CA ASP A 227 18.42 12.78 15.00
C ASP A 227 16.89 12.78 15.08
N ALA A 228 16.22 13.18 14.00
CA ALA A 228 14.76 13.30 13.96
C ALA A 228 14.05 12.00 14.42
N ARG A 229 14.60 10.83 14.09
CA ARG A 229 14.08 9.52 14.52
C ARG A 229 13.94 9.40 16.04
N HIS A 230 14.95 9.86 16.77
CA HIS A 230 14.99 9.77 18.23
C HIS A 230 14.44 11.02 18.93
N LEU A 231 14.32 12.14 18.22
CA LEU A 231 13.77 13.39 18.76
C LEU A 231 12.23 13.48 18.66
N VAL A 232 11.59 12.69 17.80
CA VAL A 232 10.13 12.71 17.66
C VAL A 232 9.48 11.88 18.77
N GLU A 233 8.76 12.57 19.65
CA GLU A 233 8.04 11.98 20.80
C GLU A 233 6.51 11.94 20.59
N SER A 234 6.01 12.71 19.63
CA SER A 234 4.58 12.82 19.35
C SER A 234 4.29 12.99 17.87
N ILE A 235 3.20 12.39 17.39
CA ILE A 235 2.75 12.52 16.01
C ILE A 235 1.28 12.95 15.92
N CYS A 236 0.92 13.49 14.76
CA CYS A 236 -0.47 13.75 14.36
C CYS A 236 -0.84 12.73 13.28
N LEU A 237 -1.81 11.85 13.57
CA LEU A 237 -2.19 10.79 12.65
C LEU A 237 -3.19 11.32 11.62
N ILE A 238 -2.85 11.24 10.35
CA ILE A 238 -3.67 11.63 9.19
C ILE A 238 -3.91 10.37 8.31
N PRO A 239 -4.94 10.30 7.45
CA PRO A 239 -5.69 11.39 6.81
C PRO A 239 -6.80 12.07 7.61
N ALA A 240 -7.23 11.54 8.76
CA ALA A 240 -8.39 12.00 9.57
C ALA A 240 -9.78 11.71 8.99
N SER A 241 -9.85 11.32 7.71
CA SER A 241 -11.06 10.93 6.97
C SER A 241 -10.83 9.62 6.23
N GLY A 242 -11.90 8.93 5.85
CA GLY A 242 -11.93 7.58 5.29
C GLY A 242 -12.67 6.66 6.25
N GLU A 243 -13.85 6.19 5.86
CA GLU A 243 -14.82 5.54 6.77
C GLU A 243 -14.22 4.46 7.69
N PHE A 244 -13.27 3.66 7.19
CA PHE A 244 -12.58 2.60 7.94
C PHE A 244 -11.06 2.76 7.98
N ALA A 245 -10.53 3.95 7.67
CA ALA A 245 -9.09 4.19 7.53
C ALA A 245 -8.28 3.90 8.81
N TYR A 246 -8.90 4.03 9.98
CA TYR A 246 -8.27 3.73 11.27
C TYR A 246 -8.64 2.38 11.85
N ASP A 247 -9.48 1.60 11.17
CA ASP A 247 -9.87 0.28 11.69
C ASP A 247 -8.63 -0.65 11.71
N PRO A 248 -8.22 -1.16 12.88
CA PRO A 248 -7.10 -2.10 12.96
C PRO A 248 -7.45 -3.50 12.43
N ASP A 249 -8.74 -3.78 12.20
CA ASP A 249 -9.24 -5.01 11.61
C ASP A 249 -9.55 -4.83 10.13
N ILE A 250 -9.50 -5.91 9.36
CA ILE A 250 -9.82 -5.86 7.92
C ILE A 250 -11.32 -5.69 7.74
N VAL A 251 -11.71 -4.62 7.06
CA VAL A 251 -13.10 -4.38 6.66
C VAL A 251 -13.25 -4.72 5.18
N PHE A 252 -14.26 -5.52 4.85
CA PHE A 252 -14.58 -5.90 3.47
C PHE A 252 -15.84 -5.18 3.01
N SER A 253 -15.86 -4.76 1.74
CA SER A 253 -17.07 -4.29 1.07
C SER A 253 -17.93 -5.48 0.65
N ASN A 254 -19.24 -5.39 0.93
CA ASN A 254 -20.26 -6.31 0.43
C ASN A 254 -21.07 -5.69 -0.73
N ARG A 255 -20.72 -4.48 -1.18
CA ARG A 255 -21.45 -3.78 -2.25
C ARG A 255 -21.29 -4.48 -3.60
N HIS A 256 -22.39 -4.60 -4.35
CA HIS A 256 -22.38 -5.11 -5.72
C HIS A 256 -21.60 -4.16 -6.65
N GLY A 257 -20.76 -4.70 -7.54
CA GLY A 257 -20.04 -3.91 -8.56
C GLY A 257 -18.75 -3.23 -8.10
N ALA A 258 -18.28 -3.48 -6.86
CA ALA A 258 -16.95 -3.07 -6.40
C ALA A 258 -15.85 -3.96 -7.02
N GLY A 259 -15.66 -3.87 -8.35
CA GLY A 259 -14.70 -4.69 -9.09
C GLY A 259 -15.09 -6.18 -9.15
N THR A 260 -14.53 -6.92 -10.10
CA THR A 260 -14.87 -8.32 -10.36
C THR A 260 -14.45 -9.20 -9.18
N GLY A 261 -15.43 -9.57 -8.35
CA GLY A 261 -15.27 -10.48 -7.22
C GLY A 261 -15.81 -9.84 -5.95
N PHE A 262 -17.00 -10.27 -5.51
CA PHE A 262 -17.50 -9.98 -4.17
C PHE A 262 -16.35 -10.12 -3.13
N LYS A 263 -16.18 -9.13 -2.23
CA LYS A 263 -15.22 -9.08 -1.09
C LYS A 263 -13.89 -8.31 -1.30
N ALA A 264 -13.90 -7.11 -1.88
CA ALA A 264 -12.71 -6.23 -1.82
C ALA A 264 -12.50 -5.73 -0.37
N ALA A 265 -11.29 -5.88 0.17
CA ALA A 265 -10.90 -5.26 1.43
C ALA A 265 -10.82 -3.74 1.26
N ILE A 266 -11.46 -2.99 2.16
CA ILE A 266 -11.58 -1.53 2.12
C ILE A 266 -10.31 -0.86 2.65
N ASN A 267 -9.64 -1.45 3.65
CA ASN A 267 -8.51 -0.86 4.38
C ASN A 267 -7.26 -1.76 4.33
N VAL A 268 -7.04 -2.45 3.22
CA VAL A 268 -5.86 -3.29 2.98
C VAL A 268 -5.26 -2.90 1.64
N HIS A 269 -4.28 -2.01 1.69
CA HIS A 269 -3.56 -1.50 0.53
C HIS A 269 -2.04 -1.63 0.68
N ALA A 270 -1.54 -1.74 1.92
CA ALA A 270 -0.24 -2.30 2.20
C ALA A 270 -0.26 -3.76 1.75
N GLY A 271 0.68 -4.21 0.90
CA GLY A 271 0.77 -5.57 0.34
C GLY A 271 1.01 -6.68 1.40
N SER A 272 0.15 -6.72 2.41
CA SER A 272 0.16 -7.53 3.61
C SER A 272 -1.27 -7.99 3.86
N LYS A 273 -1.46 -9.16 4.48
CA LYS A 273 -2.80 -9.69 4.83
C LYS A 273 -3.35 -9.04 6.12
N ARG A 274 -3.12 -7.74 6.35
CA ARG A 274 -3.45 -6.99 7.58
C ARG A 274 -3.98 -5.60 7.23
N ALA A 275 -4.81 -5.03 8.10
CA ALA A 275 -5.31 -3.66 7.94
C ALA A 275 -4.18 -2.63 7.93
N ASP A 276 -4.32 -1.62 7.08
CA ASP A 276 -3.31 -0.58 6.85
C ASP A 276 -2.93 0.16 8.14
N PHE A 277 -3.91 0.46 8.99
CA PHE A 277 -3.68 1.11 10.27
C PHE A 277 -2.75 0.29 11.16
N ALA A 278 -3.02 -1.01 11.31
CA ALA A 278 -2.20 -1.89 12.14
C ALA A 278 -0.75 -1.98 11.64
N VAL A 279 -0.57 -2.05 10.32
CA VAL A 279 0.76 -2.07 9.70
C VAL A 279 1.47 -0.74 9.90
N ALA A 280 0.78 0.38 9.72
CA ALA A 280 1.33 1.72 9.88
C ALA A 280 1.80 1.97 11.32
N ILE A 281 1.03 1.54 12.34
CA ILE A 281 1.42 1.70 13.75
C ILE A 281 2.60 0.79 14.12
N ASP A 282 2.67 -0.43 13.59
CA ASP A 282 3.83 -1.30 13.82
C ASP A 282 5.11 -0.68 13.20
N ASN A 283 5.00 -0.11 12.00
CA ASN A 283 6.10 0.60 11.35
C ASN A 283 6.50 1.85 12.14
N LEU A 284 5.53 2.64 12.60
CA LEU A 284 5.76 3.83 13.43
C LEU A 284 6.63 3.50 14.64
N LYS A 285 6.30 2.45 15.41
CA LYS A 285 7.07 2.11 16.61
C LYS A 285 8.49 1.64 16.30
N ARG A 286 8.68 0.96 15.16
CA ARG A 286 10.01 0.53 14.73
C ARG A 286 10.85 1.71 14.29
N GLU A 287 10.26 2.60 13.51
CA GLU A 287 10.96 3.72 12.89
C GLU A 287 11.19 4.87 13.86
N LEU A 288 10.24 5.16 14.76
CA LEU A 288 10.31 6.24 15.73
C LEU A 288 10.17 5.67 17.14
N PRO A 289 11.27 5.14 17.72
CA PRO A 289 11.21 4.37 18.97
C PRO A 289 10.78 5.18 20.19
N ASN A 290 10.94 6.51 20.14
CA ASN A 290 10.63 7.42 21.25
C ASN A 290 9.23 8.05 21.15
N VAL A 291 8.42 7.66 20.15
CA VAL A 291 7.04 8.14 20.06
C VAL A 291 6.20 7.58 21.19
N GLU A 292 5.66 8.49 22.00
CA GLU A 292 4.75 8.18 23.10
C GLU A 292 3.34 8.64 22.82
N TRP A 293 3.17 9.77 22.12
CA TRP A 293 1.86 10.39 21.90
C TRP A 293 1.41 10.31 20.44
N VAL A 294 0.14 9.94 20.26
CA VAL A 294 -0.55 9.98 18.97
C VAL A 294 -1.77 10.88 19.12
N ALA A 295 -1.75 12.02 18.44
CA ALA A 295 -2.96 12.81 18.21
C ALA A 295 -3.78 12.11 17.12
N LEU A 296 -4.87 11.46 17.52
CA LEU A 296 -5.78 10.75 16.64
C LEU A 296 -6.78 11.76 16.07
N VAL A 297 -6.55 12.15 14.82
CA VAL A 297 -7.30 13.23 14.17
C VAL A 297 -8.61 12.69 13.63
N TYR A 298 -9.72 13.32 13.99
CA TYR A 298 -11.06 12.86 13.67
C TYR A 298 -11.84 13.96 12.95
N ALA A 299 -12.06 13.77 11.64
CA ALA A 299 -12.60 14.80 10.77
C ALA A 299 -14.13 14.81 10.70
N TRP A 300 -14.70 15.98 10.95
CA TRP A 300 -16.10 16.33 10.66
C TRP A 300 -16.13 17.42 9.58
N PHE A 301 -17.27 17.58 8.92
CA PHE A 301 -17.42 18.47 7.78
C PHE A 301 -18.20 19.73 8.15
N GLY A 302 -17.62 20.88 7.85
CA GLY A 302 -18.25 22.18 7.88
C GLY A 302 -18.88 22.52 6.53
N THR A 303 -20.09 23.07 6.54
CA THR A 303 -20.87 23.33 5.31
C THR A 303 -20.78 24.76 4.79
N SER A 304 -20.14 25.68 5.52
CA SER A 304 -20.04 27.10 5.13
C SER A 304 -18.88 27.80 5.85
N LEU A 305 -18.34 28.86 5.26
CA LEU A 305 -17.38 29.76 5.92
C LEU A 305 -18.05 30.84 6.78
N ASP A 306 -19.37 30.93 6.76
CA ASP A 306 -20.14 31.84 7.61
C ASP A 306 -20.64 31.10 8.86
N VAL A 307 -20.24 31.58 10.04
CA VAL A 307 -20.62 31.01 11.34
C VAL A 307 -22.13 30.99 11.56
N ALA A 308 -22.91 31.87 10.92
CA ALA A 308 -24.36 31.89 11.03
C ALA A 308 -25.03 30.69 10.33
N THR A 309 -24.39 30.15 9.28
CA THR A 309 -24.96 29.10 8.42
C THR A 309 -24.18 27.79 8.42
N CYS A 310 -22.93 27.80 8.92
CA CYS A 310 -22.07 26.63 8.96
C CYS A 310 -22.58 25.59 9.96
N ALA A 311 -22.87 24.38 9.48
CA ALA A 311 -23.15 23.24 10.34
C ALA A 311 -21.94 22.30 10.33
N LEU A 312 -21.67 21.67 11.47
CA LEU A 312 -20.67 20.60 11.59
C LEU A 312 -21.39 19.26 11.58
N ARG A 313 -21.03 18.37 10.65
CA ARG A 313 -21.64 17.03 10.54
C ARG A 313 -20.66 15.96 10.08
N PRO A 314 -20.95 14.69 10.42
CA PRO A 314 -20.42 13.56 9.69
C PRO A 314 -20.96 13.50 8.27
N GLU A 315 -20.15 12.98 7.36
CA GLU A 315 -20.55 12.68 5.98
C GLU A 315 -19.99 11.32 5.58
N CYS A 316 -20.75 10.55 4.80
CA CYS A 316 -20.34 9.23 4.31
C CYS A 316 -19.82 9.30 2.87
N GLU A 317 -19.08 8.29 2.45
CA GLU A 317 -18.55 8.21 1.08
C GLU A 317 -19.62 7.79 0.08
N VAL A 318 -20.58 6.99 0.53
CA VAL A 318 -21.62 6.41 -0.32
C VAL A 318 -22.92 6.20 0.45
N GLY A 319 -24.05 6.38 -0.24
CA GLY A 319 -25.31 5.75 0.12
C GLY A 319 -25.43 4.36 -0.53
N VAL A 320 -26.35 3.54 -0.04
CA VAL A 320 -26.50 2.14 -0.47
C VAL A 320 -27.95 1.77 -0.69
N TYR A 321 -28.21 0.82 -1.58
CA TYR A 321 -29.56 0.27 -1.73
C TYR A 321 -29.90 -0.67 -0.58
N VAL A 322 -31.19 -0.80 -0.26
CA VAL A 322 -31.69 -1.64 0.85
C VAL A 322 -31.30 -3.12 0.75
N ASP A 323 -31.04 -3.63 -0.46
CA ASP A 323 -30.59 -4.99 -0.73
C ASP A 323 -29.05 -5.17 -0.60
N GLN A 324 -28.32 -4.09 -0.34
CA GLN A 324 -26.86 -4.09 -0.17
C GLN A 324 -26.43 -3.99 1.29
N VAL A 325 -27.37 -4.00 2.24
CA VAL A 325 -27.09 -3.91 3.67
C VAL A 325 -26.92 -5.33 4.27
N PRO A 326 -25.89 -5.60 5.10
CA PRO A 326 -24.82 -4.68 5.48
C PRO A 326 -23.82 -4.47 4.34
N GLU A 327 -23.48 -3.21 4.08
CA GLU A 327 -22.61 -2.81 2.98
C GLU A 327 -21.14 -3.14 3.20
N SER A 328 -20.79 -3.42 4.46
CA SER A 328 -19.46 -3.80 4.90
C SER A 328 -19.52 -4.85 5.99
N ARG A 329 -18.40 -5.54 6.21
CA ARG A 329 -18.24 -6.53 7.28
C ARG A 329 -16.79 -6.58 7.79
N PRO A 330 -16.55 -7.00 9.05
CA PRO A 330 -17.56 -7.34 10.05
C PRO A 330 -18.26 -6.12 10.63
N HIS A 331 -17.74 -4.92 10.39
CA HIS A 331 -18.27 -3.65 10.88
C HIS A 331 -19.14 -2.98 9.82
N VAL A 332 -20.16 -2.26 10.27
CA VAL A 332 -21.02 -1.38 9.46
C VAL A 332 -20.75 0.05 9.88
N TRP A 333 -20.67 0.97 8.92
CA TRP A 333 -20.34 2.35 9.22
C TRP A 333 -21.47 3.06 9.96
N SER A 334 -21.13 3.71 11.08
CA SER A 334 -22.04 4.62 11.76
C SER A 334 -21.28 5.69 12.54
N VAL A 335 -21.86 6.89 12.59
CA VAL A 335 -21.39 7.99 13.42
C VAL A 335 -22.55 8.53 14.24
N ALA A 336 -22.37 8.66 15.56
CA ALA A 336 -23.40 9.01 16.52
C ALA A 336 -24.65 8.09 16.45
N GLY A 337 -24.45 6.82 16.09
CA GLY A 337 -25.54 5.83 15.93
C GLY A 337 -26.40 6.03 14.68
N ILE A 338 -26.02 6.95 13.78
CA ILE A 338 -26.72 7.25 12.54
C ILE A 338 -25.89 6.69 11.37
N GLY A 339 -26.58 6.10 10.39
CA GLY A 339 -25.98 5.47 9.22
C GLY A 339 -25.95 6.37 7.98
N ARG A 340 -25.60 5.76 6.86
CA ARG A 340 -25.57 6.37 5.51
C ARG A 340 -26.96 6.41 4.85
N PRO A 341 -27.16 7.14 3.74
CA PRO A 341 -28.43 7.13 3.01
C PRO A 341 -28.77 5.73 2.52
N LEU A 342 -30.03 5.32 2.72
CA LEU A 342 -30.57 4.07 2.21
C LEU A 342 -31.51 4.35 1.04
N TYR A 343 -31.25 3.77 -0.12
CA TYR A 343 -32.09 3.87 -1.30
C TYR A 343 -33.00 2.64 -1.41
N LEU A 344 -34.30 2.88 -1.57
CA LEU A 344 -35.26 1.86 -1.96
C LEU A 344 -34.97 1.39 -3.39
N LEU A 345 -35.43 0.18 -3.75
CA LEU A 345 -35.23 -0.37 -5.09
C LEU A 345 -35.88 0.46 -6.22
N ASN A 346 -36.79 1.38 -5.88
CA ASN A 346 -37.39 2.34 -6.80
C ASN A 346 -36.58 3.65 -6.92
N GLY A 347 -35.40 3.74 -6.31
CA GLY A 347 -34.52 4.90 -6.31
C GLY A 347 -34.86 6.00 -5.28
N ALA A 348 -35.98 5.88 -4.55
CA ALA A 348 -36.32 6.84 -3.51
C ALA A 348 -35.43 6.65 -2.28
N VAL A 349 -35.09 7.75 -1.60
CA VAL A 349 -34.37 7.68 -0.32
C VAL A 349 -35.35 7.24 0.77
N SER A 350 -34.95 6.25 1.57
CA SER A 350 -35.65 5.83 2.78
C SER A 350 -35.84 7.02 3.73
N GLY A 351 -36.99 7.07 4.41
CA GLY A 351 -37.28 8.08 5.44
C GLY A 351 -36.48 7.91 6.74
N THR A 352 -35.56 6.96 6.81
CA THR A 352 -34.69 6.73 7.97
C THR A 352 -33.68 7.87 8.13
N PRO A 353 -33.47 8.39 9.36
CA PRO A 353 -32.42 9.37 9.63
C PRO A 353 -31.05 8.90 9.13
N HIS A 354 -30.37 9.74 8.36
CA HIS A 354 -29.05 9.42 7.81
C HIS A 354 -28.15 10.66 7.68
N TRP A 355 -26.85 10.40 7.70
CA TRP A 355 -25.84 11.38 7.31
C TRP A 355 -25.78 11.51 5.78
N PRO A 356 -25.50 12.70 5.26
CA PRO A 356 -25.35 12.94 3.82
C PRO A 356 -24.08 12.29 3.28
N THR A 357 -23.96 12.21 1.96
CA THR A 357 -22.69 11.87 1.29
C THR A 357 -21.81 13.10 1.16
N VAL A 358 -20.49 12.92 1.25
CA VAL A 358 -19.51 13.93 0.86
C VAL A 358 -19.73 14.40 -0.57
N SER A 359 -19.38 15.64 -0.87
CA SER A 359 -19.47 16.16 -2.23
C SER A 359 -18.65 15.33 -3.22
N SER A 360 -19.12 15.32 -4.47
CA SER A 360 -18.49 14.60 -5.56
C SER A 360 -18.22 15.50 -6.76
N TYR A 361 -17.23 15.13 -7.56
CA TYR A 361 -16.89 15.77 -8.83
C TYR A 361 -16.89 14.74 -9.97
N THR A 362 -17.16 15.20 -11.19
CA THR A 362 -17.09 14.35 -12.38
C THR A 362 -15.65 14.28 -12.89
N ARG A 363 -15.13 13.07 -13.07
CA ARG A 363 -13.82 12.81 -13.67
C ARG A 363 -13.87 12.95 -15.19
N PRO A 364 -12.72 13.10 -15.87
CA PRO A 364 -12.66 13.21 -17.33
C PRO A 364 -13.28 12.02 -18.08
N ASP A 365 -13.31 10.84 -17.46
CA ASP A 365 -13.92 9.61 -18.01
C ASP A 365 -15.44 9.52 -17.76
N GLY A 366 -16.05 10.55 -17.17
CA GLY A 366 -17.48 10.60 -16.84
C GLY A 366 -17.86 9.91 -15.53
N SER A 367 -16.93 9.25 -14.83
CA SER A 367 -17.19 8.65 -13.53
C SER A 367 -17.21 9.68 -12.40
N SER A 368 -17.84 9.36 -11.28
CA SER A 368 -17.86 10.23 -10.09
C SER A 368 -16.65 9.96 -9.19
N GLY A 369 -15.97 11.03 -8.76
CA GLY A 369 -14.95 11.02 -7.72
C GLY A 369 -15.45 11.75 -6.47
N LEU A 370 -15.06 11.28 -5.29
CA LEU A 370 -15.37 11.97 -4.03
C LEU A 370 -14.34 13.06 -3.76
N SER A 371 -14.79 14.22 -3.30
CA SER A 371 -13.91 15.33 -2.94
C SER A 371 -13.10 15.05 -1.66
N TYR A 372 -13.69 14.26 -0.74
CA TYR A 372 -13.08 13.82 0.51
C TYR A 372 -13.34 12.33 0.77
N GLY A 373 -12.59 11.75 1.70
CA GLY A 373 -13.02 10.52 2.37
C GLY A 373 -14.09 10.84 3.42
N GLY A 374 -14.90 9.85 3.83
CA GLY A 374 -15.98 10.06 4.79
C GLY A 374 -15.48 10.28 6.22
N THR A 375 -16.36 10.64 7.14
CA THR A 375 -16.05 10.63 8.58
C THR A 375 -15.76 9.20 9.02
N ILE A 376 -14.73 9.02 9.84
CA ILE A 376 -14.33 7.69 10.33
C ILE A 376 -15.45 7.10 11.21
N ASP A 377 -15.72 5.81 11.06
CA ASP A 377 -16.65 5.05 11.91
C ASP A 377 -16.31 5.20 13.40
N ASP A 378 -17.32 5.42 14.25
CA ASP A 378 -17.11 5.56 15.70
C ASP A 378 -16.49 4.29 16.30
N GLY A 379 -16.92 3.12 15.82
CA GLY A 379 -16.36 1.83 16.21
C GLY A 379 -14.87 1.72 15.84
N ALA A 380 -14.49 2.15 14.64
CA ALA A 380 -13.11 2.17 14.19
C ALA A 380 -12.26 3.10 15.05
N MET A 381 -12.76 4.27 15.44
CA MET A 381 -12.07 5.19 16.37
C MET A 381 -11.81 4.56 17.74
N VAL A 382 -12.79 3.83 18.28
CA VAL A 382 -12.63 3.10 19.55
C VAL A 382 -11.59 1.99 19.42
N ARG A 383 -11.70 1.15 18.38
CA ARG A 383 -10.74 0.06 18.12
C ARG A 383 -9.33 0.61 17.89
N ALA A 384 -9.18 1.68 17.12
CA ALA A 384 -7.91 2.38 16.90
C ALA A 384 -7.28 2.84 18.22
N THR A 385 -8.08 3.49 19.08
CA THR A 385 -7.63 3.95 20.40
C THR A 385 -7.18 2.79 21.28
N GLN A 386 -7.93 1.69 21.30
CA GLN A 386 -7.56 0.47 22.03
C GLN A 386 -6.26 -0.14 21.46
N HIS A 387 -6.12 -0.19 20.15
CA HIS A 387 -4.96 -0.73 19.45
C HIS A 387 -3.67 0.06 19.71
N LEU A 388 -3.78 1.40 19.78
CA LEU A 388 -2.70 2.29 20.17
C LEU A 388 -2.31 2.09 21.65
N LYS A 389 -3.30 2.07 22.55
CA LYS A 389 -3.07 1.86 23.98
C LYS A 389 -2.46 0.49 24.30
N ALA A 390 -2.88 -0.56 23.59
CA ALA A 390 -2.30 -1.91 23.72
C ALA A 390 -0.80 -1.94 23.36
N ARG A 391 -0.33 -0.97 22.58
CA ARG A 391 1.08 -0.77 22.25
C ARG A 391 1.78 0.23 23.19
N GLY A 392 1.14 0.70 24.25
CA GLY A 392 1.72 1.66 25.19
C GLY A 392 1.76 3.10 24.65
N LEU A 393 1.06 3.40 23.56
CA LEU A 393 0.94 4.77 23.04
C LEU A 393 -0.17 5.52 23.78
N LYS A 394 0.09 6.78 24.13
CA LYS A 394 -0.86 7.73 24.69
C LYS A 394 -1.63 8.36 23.54
N VAL A 395 -2.96 8.47 23.70
CA VAL A 395 -3.85 8.95 22.64
C VAL A 395 -4.43 10.29 23.05
N LEU A 396 -4.21 11.31 22.22
CA LEU A 396 -4.92 12.59 22.29
C LEU A 396 -6.01 12.57 21.23
N PHE A 397 -7.27 12.71 21.64
CA PHE A 397 -8.36 12.92 20.69
C PHE A 397 -8.24 14.33 20.08
N TYR A 398 -8.11 14.40 18.76
CA TYR A 398 -7.97 15.66 18.03
C TYR A 398 -9.18 15.84 17.10
N PRO A 399 -10.19 16.64 17.48
CA PRO A 399 -11.28 16.97 16.58
C PRO A 399 -10.77 17.89 15.46
N PHE A 400 -11.17 17.59 14.22
CA PHE A 400 -10.72 18.31 13.05
C PHE A 400 -11.91 18.66 12.14
N ILE A 401 -11.89 19.83 11.54
CA ILE A 401 -12.95 20.30 10.64
C ILE A 401 -12.37 20.38 9.22
N MET A 402 -12.92 19.58 8.32
CA MET A 402 -12.77 19.73 6.87
C MET A 402 -13.95 20.53 6.33
N MET A 403 -13.77 21.28 5.24
CA MET A 403 -14.85 22.10 4.68
C MET A 403 -15.36 21.49 3.38
N ASP A 404 -16.48 20.78 3.44
CA ASP A 404 -17.14 20.24 2.26
C ASP A 404 -18.07 21.30 1.65
N ILE A 405 -17.43 22.25 0.96
CA ILE A 405 -18.09 23.38 0.31
C ILE A 405 -17.80 23.28 -1.19
N PRO A 406 -18.63 22.56 -1.97
CA PRO A 406 -18.45 22.43 -3.41
C PRO A 406 -18.83 23.73 -4.16
N PRO A 407 -18.41 23.86 -5.43
CA PRO A 407 -18.93 24.88 -6.33
C PRO A 407 -20.48 24.88 -6.36
N PRO A 408 -21.13 26.04 -6.55
CA PRO A 408 -20.59 27.30 -7.06
C PRO A 408 -20.08 28.28 -5.97
N ASP A 409 -19.79 27.83 -4.74
CA ASP A 409 -19.21 28.70 -3.72
C ASP A 409 -17.91 29.37 -4.23
N PRO A 410 -17.70 30.68 -3.99
CA PRO A 410 -16.52 31.40 -4.48
C PRO A 410 -15.20 30.97 -3.81
N ALA A 411 -15.24 30.30 -2.66
CA ALA A 411 -14.08 29.78 -1.96
C ALA A 411 -14.26 28.27 -1.66
N PRO A 412 -14.27 27.41 -2.70
CA PRO A 412 -14.59 26.00 -2.54
C PRO A 412 -13.47 25.25 -1.81
N PHE A 413 -13.85 24.28 -0.99
CA PHE A 413 -12.95 23.33 -0.30
C PHE A 413 -11.76 23.91 0.51
N PRO A 414 -11.96 24.91 1.38
CA PRO A 414 -10.87 25.48 2.16
C PRO A 414 -10.38 24.50 3.25
N TRP A 415 -9.09 24.18 3.25
CA TRP A 415 -8.45 23.12 4.07
C TRP A 415 -8.89 22.97 5.55
N ARG A 416 -9.15 24.07 6.29
CA ARG A 416 -9.63 24.05 7.70
C ARG A 416 -10.76 25.04 7.98
N GLY A 417 -11.21 25.73 6.93
CA GLY A 417 -12.08 26.90 7.02
C GLY A 417 -11.45 28.08 7.77
N ARG A 418 -11.69 29.30 7.29
CA ARG A 418 -11.59 30.51 8.11
C ARG A 418 -13.02 30.95 8.39
N ILE A 419 -13.68 30.22 9.29
CA ILE A 419 -15.08 30.49 9.61
C ILE A 419 -15.17 31.88 10.25
N THR A 420 -15.96 32.77 9.65
CA THR A 420 -16.13 34.17 10.05
C THR A 420 -17.61 34.50 10.20
N GLY A 421 -17.93 35.60 10.88
CA GLY A 421 -19.30 36.09 11.00
C GLY A 421 -19.48 36.93 12.26
N ALA A 422 -20.72 37.25 12.62
CA ALA A 422 -21.00 38.09 13.77
C ALA A 422 -20.78 37.34 15.09
N ALA A 423 -20.31 38.05 16.12
CA ALA A 423 -20.11 37.47 17.45
C ALA A 423 -21.40 36.89 18.06
N ALA A 424 -22.56 37.43 17.68
CA ALA A 424 -23.87 36.96 18.13
C ALA A 424 -24.23 35.55 17.63
N ASP A 425 -23.61 35.09 16.54
CA ASP A 425 -23.88 33.79 15.93
C ASP A 425 -22.98 32.67 16.48
N VAL A 426 -21.93 33.03 17.21
CA VAL A 426 -20.95 32.09 17.78
C VAL A 426 -21.55 31.18 18.87
N PRO A 427 -22.37 31.67 19.84
CA PRO A 427 -22.89 30.83 20.92
C PRO A 427 -23.66 29.60 20.45
N GLY A 428 -24.31 29.67 19.28
CA GLY A 428 -25.06 28.56 18.70
C GLY A 428 -24.25 27.65 17.77
N PHE A 429 -22.99 27.97 17.45
CA PHE A 429 -22.24 27.29 16.39
C PHE A 429 -22.05 25.80 16.65
N PHE A 430 -21.55 25.42 17.84
CA PHE A 430 -21.31 24.02 18.19
C PHE A 430 -22.56 23.23 18.60
N THR A 431 -23.67 23.92 18.86
CA THR A 431 -24.94 23.32 19.27
C THR A 431 -25.99 23.39 18.19
N ARG A 432 -25.67 23.97 17.02
CA ARG A 432 -26.58 24.08 15.89
C ARG A 432 -26.94 22.65 15.47
N ARG A 433 -28.22 22.32 15.53
CA ARG A 433 -28.71 21.02 15.07
C ARG A 433 -28.35 20.88 13.60
N THR A 434 -27.50 19.91 13.31
CA THR A 434 -27.17 19.63 11.94
C THR A 434 -28.34 18.92 11.29
N ALA A 435 -28.67 19.28 10.05
CA ALA A 435 -29.75 18.64 9.32
C ALA A 435 -29.41 17.16 9.11
N ILE A 436 -29.99 16.29 9.93
CA ILE A 436 -30.04 14.85 9.68
C ILE A 436 -31.18 14.63 8.68
N CYS A 437 -30.82 14.19 7.47
CA CYS A 437 -31.79 13.93 6.41
C CYS A 437 -32.76 12.84 6.86
N GLY A 438 -34.06 13.03 6.60
CA GLY A 438 -35.10 12.07 7.00
C GLY A 438 -35.54 12.15 8.47
N SER A 439 -35.05 13.10 9.27
CA SER A 439 -35.53 13.32 10.63
C SER A 439 -36.43 14.56 10.73
N SER A 440 -37.59 14.45 11.39
CA SER A 440 -38.25 15.60 12.00
C SER A 440 -37.55 15.88 13.33
N ALA A 441 -36.50 16.71 13.27
CA ALA A 441 -35.83 17.37 14.40
C ALA A 441 -35.64 16.53 15.68
N ILE A 442 -34.52 15.83 15.81
CA ILE A 442 -34.12 15.23 17.09
C ILE A 442 -33.33 16.25 17.92
N ALA A 443 -33.64 16.29 19.22
CA ALA A 443 -33.26 17.31 20.19
C ALA A 443 -31.95 17.03 20.92
#